data_AF-A0A6B3HKF6-F1
#
_entry.id   AF-A0A6B3HKF6-F1
#
_cell.length_a   1.000
_cell.length_b   1.000
_cell.length_c   1.000
_cell.angle_alpha   90.00
_cell.angle_beta   90.00
_cell.angle_gamma   90.00
#
_symmetry.space_group_name_H-M   'P 1'
#
loop_
_entity.id
_entity.type
_entity.pdbx_description
1 polymer ?
#
loop_
_entity_poly.entity_id
_entity_poly.type
_entity_poly.pdbx_seq_one_letter_code
_entity_poly.pdbx_strand_id
1 'polypeptide(L)'
;LAAGSTPLTEEQRRQVSLIDASGQTLFALVNDLLDMAKAEAGQLESIPAPTDLRALVGQLAAVMRSTGTQGDVVLLTPDPETLPVTVTDEVLLTRILRNLLSNALKFTEKGEVRLAFATDPGADGQWLTFTVSDTGVGIAESELDRVFEEFYQIRGAHQRP
;
A
#
# COMPACT_ATOMS: atom_id res chain seq x y z
N LEU A 1 23.98 19.97 33.93
CA LEU A 1 23.78 19.21 35.20
C LEU A 1 22.81 20.05 36.03
N ALA A 2 21.62 19.64 36.47
CA ALA A 2 20.91 18.37 36.44
C ALA A 2 19.41 18.60 36.79
N ALA A 3 18.61 17.54 36.59
CA ALA A 3 17.38 17.18 37.30
C ALA A 3 16.07 17.95 36.98
N GLY A 4 15.17 17.26 36.27
CA GLY A 4 13.78 17.70 36.13
C GLY A 4 12.86 16.83 35.27
N SER A 5 13.36 15.82 34.53
CA SER A 5 12.48 14.87 33.86
C SER A 5 12.09 13.76 34.83
N THR A 6 11.01 13.98 35.58
CA THR A 6 10.29 12.89 36.23
C THR A 6 9.97 11.84 35.15
N PRO A 7 10.30 10.55 35.35
CA PRO A 7 9.91 9.51 34.40
C PRO A 7 8.40 9.58 34.19
N LEU A 8 7.97 9.56 32.92
CA LEU A 8 6.54 9.51 32.59
C LEU A 8 5.92 8.31 33.32
N THR A 9 4.75 8.54 33.91
CA THR A 9 3.91 7.42 34.38
C THR A 9 3.51 6.56 33.18
N GLU A 10 3.12 5.30 33.41
CA GLU A 10 2.65 4.42 32.34
C GLU A 10 1.52 5.04 31.52
N GLU A 11 0.56 5.70 32.18
CA GLU A 11 -0.53 6.38 31.48
C GLU A 11 -0.04 7.59 30.66
N GLN A 12 0.92 8.37 31.18
CA GLN A 12 1.52 9.47 30.41
C GLN A 12 2.33 8.96 29.21
N ARG A 13 3.05 7.85 29.37
CA ARG A 13 3.78 7.20 28.27
C ARG A 13 2.81 6.69 27.21
N ARG A 14 1.67 6.11 27.62
CA ARG A 14 0.60 5.68 26.72
C ARG A 14 -0.01 6.86 25.96
N GLN A 15 -0.31 7.96 26.65
CA GLN A 15 -0.82 9.19 26.03
C GLN A 15 0.17 9.81 25.05
N VAL A 16 1.45 9.92 25.40
CA VAL A 16 2.50 10.41 24.49
C VAL A 16 2.63 9.50 23.27
N SER A 17 2.55 8.17 23.45
CA SER A 17 2.60 7.22 22.33
C SER A 17 1.39 7.36 21.40
N LEU A 18 0.19 7.60 21.95
CA LEU A 18 -1.02 7.86 21.17
C LEU A 18 -0.92 9.18 20.39
N ILE A 19 -0.39 10.24 21.01
CA ILE A 19 -0.14 11.52 20.33
C ILE A 19 0.85 11.34 19.19
N ASP A 20 1.96 10.63 19.42
CA ASP A 20 2.97 10.38 18.39
C ASP A 20 2.40 9.58 17.21
N ALA A 21 1.67 8.49 17.48
CA ALA A 21 1.00 7.70 16.45
C ALA A 21 -0.02 8.54 15.64
N SER A 22 -0.77 9.41 16.31
CA SER A 22 -1.71 10.32 15.67
C SER A 22 -0.98 11.37 14.81
N GLY A 23 0.14 11.89 15.28
CA GLY A 23 1.00 12.82 14.56
C GLY A 23 1.60 12.20 13.29
N GLN A 24 2.09 10.96 13.39
CA GLN A 24 2.59 10.19 12.24
C GLN A 24 1.48 9.94 11.22
N THR A 25 0.27 9.60 11.67
CA THR A 25 -0.90 9.40 10.81
C THR A 25 -1.25 10.69 10.06
N LEU A 26 -1.34 11.82 10.77
CA LEU A 26 -1.64 13.12 10.16
C LEU A 26 -0.55 13.53 9.17
N PHE A 27 0.73 13.34 9.52
CA PHE A 27 1.85 13.65 8.65
C PHE A 27 1.82 12.82 7.36
N ALA A 28 1.47 11.52 7.45
CA ALA A 28 1.29 10.68 6.27
C ALA A 28 0.17 11.21 5.36
N LEU A 29 -0.99 11.56 5.94
CA LEU A 29 -2.13 12.11 5.18
C LEU A 29 -1.78 13.43 4.48
N VAL A 30 -1.04 14.33 5.14
CA VAL A 30 -0.60 15.60 4.53
C VAL A 30 0.35 15.34 3.36
N ASN A 31 1.31 14.43 3.52
CA ASN A 31 2.21 14.08 2.42
C ASN A 31 1.47 13.38 1.28
N ASP A 32 0.51 12.52 1.58
CA ASP A 32 -0.31 11.87 0.56
C ASP A 32 -1.07 12.91 -0.28
N LEU A 33 -1.66 13.92 0.37
CA LEU A 33 -2.34 15.03 -0.32
C LEU A 33 -1.38 15.90 -1.14
N LEU A 34 -0.20 16.20 -0.63
CA LEU A 34 0.81 16.98 -1.36
C LEU A 34 1.33 16.23 -2.58
N ASP A 35 1.57 14.93 -2.47
CA ASP A 35 2.00 14.10 -3.60
C ASP A 35 0.91 13.98 -4.66
N MET A 36 -0.36 13.90 -4.24
CA MET A 36 -1.51 13.93 -5.14
C MET A 36 -1.57 15.24 -5.91
N ALA A 37 -1.52 16.39 -5.21
CA ALA A 37 -1.53 17.71 -5.84
C ALA A 37 -0.34 17.89 -6.82
N LYS A 38 0.84 17.37 -6.49
CA LYS A 38 1.99 17.35 -7.41
C LYS A 38 1.70 16.48 -8.63
N ALA A 39 1.14 15.29 -8.46
CA ALA A 39 0.82 14.39 -9.56
C ALA A 39 -0.18 15.03 -10.54
N GLU A 40 -1.24 15.66 -10.05
CA GLU A 40 -2.23 16.36 -10.87
C GLU A 40 -1.63 17.57 -11.61
N ALA A 41 -0.70 18.28 -10.97
CA ALA A 41 0.03 19.38 -11.59
C ALA A 41 1.14 18.91 -12.57
N GLY A 42 1.33 17.59 -12.74
CA GLY A 42 2.43 17.03 -13.54
C GLY A 42 3.83 17.28 -12.94
N GLN A 43 3.88 17.59 -11.63
CA GLN A 43 5.09 17.90 -10.87
C GLN A 43 5.59 16.72 -10.02
N LEU A 44 4.93 15.56 -10.10
CA LEU A 44 5.45 14.35 -9.47
C LEU A 44 6.66 13.87 -10.28
N GLU A 45 7.85 14.08 -9.73
CA GLU A 45 9.09 13.60 -10.32
C GLU A 45 9.29 12.13 -9.96
N SER A 46 9.19 11.25 -10.95
CA SER A 46 9.67 9.88 -10.82
C SER A 46 11.19 9.87 -10.80
N ILE A 47 11.78 9.06 -9.92
CA ILE A 47 13.23 8.87 -9.83
C ILE A 47 13.53 7.39 -10.18
N PRO A 48 13.61 7.03 -11.48
CA PRO A 48 13.89 5.66 -11.87
C PRO A 48 15.31 5.24 -11.50
N ALA A 49 15.43 4.07 -10.89
CA ALA A 49 16.71 3.44 -10.57
C ALA A 49 16.62 1.93 -10.83
N PRO A 50 17.76 1.22 -10.96
CA PRO A 50 17.75 -0.24 -10.94
C PRO A 50 17.14 -0.76 -9.62
N THR A 51 16.05 -1.51 -9.74
CA THR A 51 15.27 -2.06 -8.62
C THR A 51 15.17 -3.57 -8.78
N ASP A 52 15.51 -4.28 -7.70
CA ASP A 52 15.32 -5.72 -7.61
C ASP A 52 13.87 -6.02 -7.23
N LEU A 53 13.05 -6.41 -8.21
CA LEU A 53 11.62 -6.71 -7.99
C LEU A 53 11.43 -7.90 -7.04
N ARG A 54 12.39 -8.82 -6.98
CA ARG A 54 12.35 -9.94 -6.03
C ARG A 54 12.39 -9.43 -4.60
N ALA A 55 13.35 -8.54 -4.31
CA ALA A 55 13.51 -7.95 -2.99
C ALA A 55 12.29 -7.10 -2.62
N LEU A 56 11.82 -6.26 -3.53
CA LEU A 56 10.64 -5.40 -3.34
C LEU A 56 9.39 -6.22 -3.01
N VAL A 57 9.04 -7.19 -3.87
CA VAL A 57 7.85 -8.02 -3.69
C VAL A 57 7.97 -8.86 -2.41
N GLY A 58 9.15 -9.40 -2.11
CA GLY A 58 9.39 -10.16 -0.89
C GLY A 58 9.17 -9.35 0.38
N GLN A 59 9.72 -8.13 0.45
CA GLN A 59 9.54 -7.22 1.59
C GLN A 59 8.08 -6.79 1.72
N LEU A 60 7.45 -6.39 0.62
CA LEU A 60 6.05 -5.97 0.61
C LEU A 60 5.15 -7.10 1.08
N ALA A 61 5.34 -8.33 0.59
CA ALA A 61 4.58 -9.49 1.01
C ALA A 61 4.75 -9.79 2.50
N ALA A 62 5.95 -9.64 3.06
CA ALA A 62 6.19 -9.83 4.49
C ALA A 62 5.39 -8.83 5.34
N VAL A 63 5.36 -7.55 4.95
CA VAL A 63 4.57 -6.50 5.62
C VAL A 63 3.07 -6.75 5.49
N MET A 64 2.60 -7.14 4.31
CA MET A 64 1.17 -7.43 4.09
C MET A 64 0.71 -8.66 4.88
N ARG A 65 1.54 -9.70 5.00
CA ARG A 65 1.23 -10.87 5.84
C ARG A 65 1.11 -10.51 7.32
N SER A 66 1.97 -9.62 7.83
CA SER A 66 1.94 -9.23 9.25
C SER A 66 0.77 -8.31 9.61
N THR A 67 0.26 -7.54 8.65
CA THR A 67 -0.79 -6.53 8.87
C THR A 67 -2.19 -6.99 8.48
N GLY A 68 -2.33 -7.93 7.53
CA GLY A 68 -3.62 -8.23 6.88
C GLY A 68 -4.16 -9.65 7.03
N THR A 69 -3.40 -10.63 7.54
CA THR A 69 -3.89 -12.02 7.60
C THR A 69 -4.68 -12.29 8.89
N GLN A 70 -5.97 -11.94 8.91
CA GLN A 70 -6.90 -12.52 9.88
C GLN A 70 -7.29 -13.94 9.44
N GLY A 71 -6.38 -14.90 9.60
CA GLY A 71 -6.60 -16.36 9.56
C GLY A 71 -7.11 -17.01 8.28
N ASP A 72 -8.09 -16.42 7.59
CA ASP A 72 -8.90 -17.03 6.54
C ASP A 72 -8.56 -16.51 5.13
N VAL A 73 -7.58 -15.61 5.00
CA VAL A 73 -7.14 -15.04 3.71
C VAL A 73 -5.71 -15.45 3.39
N VAL A 74 -5.51 -16.03 2.21
CA VAL A 74 -4.20 -16.44 1.69
C VAL A 74 -3.65 -15.36 0.76
N LEU A 75 -2.43 -14.89 1.02
CA LEU A 75 -1.69 -14.01 0.10
C LEU A 75 -0.75 -14.81 -0.79
N LEU A 76 -1.02 -14.82 -2.09
CA LEU A 76 -0.21 -15.44 -3.14
C LEU A 76 0.63 -14.36 -3.84
N THR A 77 1.89 -14.69 -4.11
CA THR A 77 2.86 -13.79 -4.77
C THR A 77 3.51 -14.49 -5.96
N PRO A 78 4.08 -13.75 -6.93
CA PRO A 78 4.81 -14.35 -8.03
C PRO A 78 5.99 -15.17 -7.52
N ASP A 79 6.43 -16.13 -8.32
CA ASP A 79 7.66 -16.85 -8.07
C ASP A 79 8.85 -15.86 -8.08
N PRO A 80 9.63 -15.75 -6.98
CA PRO A 80 10.82 -14.92 -6.90
C PRO A 80 11.79 -15.06 -8.09
N GLU A 81 11.90 -16.24 -8.68
CA GLU A 81 12.81 -16.51 -9.80
C GLU A 81 12.33 -15.87 -11.11
N THR A 82 11.03 -15.59 -11.23
CA THR A 82 10.43 -14.94 -12.41
C THR A 82 10.54 -13.42 -12.40
N LEU A 83 10.90 -12.83 -11.25
CA LEU A 83 10.99 -11.38 -11.07
C LEU A 83 12.38 -10.86 -11.47
N PRO A 84 12.48 -9.96 -12.47
CA PRO A 84 13.75 -9.40 -12.92
C PRO A 84 14.18 -8.20 -12.09
N VAL A 85 15.45 -7.79 -12.26
CA VAL A 85 15.87 -6.42 -11.97
C VAL A 85 15.37 -5.53 -13.11
N THR A 86 14.72 -4.42 -12.78
CA THR A 86 14.20 -3.45 -13.77
C THR A 86 14.56 -2.01 -13.39
N VAL A 87 14.44 -1.07 -14.32
CA VAL A 87 14.58 0.36 -14.02
C VAL A 87 13.20 0.95 -13.73
N THR A 88 12.95 1.33 -12.49
CA THR A 88 11.67 1.91 -12.03
C THR A 88 11.89 2.79 -10.81
N ASP A 89 10.89 3.57 -10.41
CA ASP A 89 10.86 4.21 -9.11
C ASP A 89 10.35 3.21 -8.05
N GLU A 90 11.25 2.71 -7.22
CA GLU A 90 10.95 1.72 -6.17
C GLU A 90 9.91 2.24 -5.16
N VAL A 91 9.98 3.53 -4.81
CA VAL A 91 9.14 4.14 -3.78
C VAL A 91 7.71 4.26 -4.31
N LEU A 92 7.54 4.79 -5.52
CA LEU A 92 6.23 4.93 -6.15
C LEU A 92 5.61 3.56 -6.46
N LEU A 93 6.39 2.61 -6.98
CA LEU A 93 5.90 1.26 -7.25
C LEU A 93 5.45 0.56 -5.96
N THR A 94 6.26 0.63 -4.91
CA THR A 94 5.91 0.07 -3.59
C THR A 94 4.62 0.70 -3.06
N ARG A 95 4.44 2.01 -3.21
CA ARG A 95 3.23 2.72 -2.78
C ARG A 95 2.00 2.24 -3.54
N ILE A 96 2.08 2.13 -4.87
CA ILE A 96 0.99 1.62 -5.72
C ILE A 96 0.60 0.20 -5.29
N LEU A 97 1.56 -0.72 -5.25
CA LEU A 97 1.30 -2.12 -4.91
C LEU A 97 0.78 -2.28 -3.47
N ARG A 98 1.33 -1.53 -2.51
CA ARG A 98 0.84 -1.53 -1.13
C ARG A 98 -0.61 -1.08 -1.03
N ASN A 99 -1.00 0.00 -1.73
CA ASN A 99 -2.37 0.50 -1.71
C ASN A 99 -3.36 -0.50 -2.32
N LEU A 100 -2.99 -1.14 -3.44
CA LEU A 100 -3.82 -2.16 -4.05
C LEU A 100 -3.96 -3.41 -3.16
N LEU A 101 -2.84 -3.91 -2.61
CA LEU A 101 -2.85 -5.09 -1.73
C LEU A 101 -3.55 -4.83 -0.40
N SER A 102 -3.39 -3.65 0.19
CA SER A 102 -4.06 -3.32 1.44
C SER A 102 -5.57 -3.24 1.25
N ASN A 103 -6.03 -2.67 0.13
CA ASN A 103 -7.45 -2.68 -0.24
C ASN A 103 -7.97 -4.10 -0.45
N ALA A 104 -7.27 -4.91 -1.24
CA ALA A 104 -7.64 -6.31 -1.49
C ALA A 104 -7.76 -7.13 -0.18
N LEU A 105 -6.78 -7.00 0.72
CA LEU A 105 -6.80 -7.69 2.02
C LEU A 105 -7.88 -7.15 2.96
N LYS A 106 -8.15 -5.83 2.93
CA LYS A 106 -9.19 -5.19 3.76
C LYS A 106 -10.59 -5.66 3.38
N PHE A 107 -10.85 -5.92 2.10
CA PHE A 107 -12.18 -6.24 1.57
C PHE A 107 -12.40 -7.73 1.26
N THR A 108 -11.40 -8.58 1.51
CA THR A 108 -11.51 -10.04 1.45
C THR A 108 -11.60 -10.58 2.86
N GLU A 109 -12.76 -11.10 3.27
CA GLU A 109 -12.92 -11.73 4.59
C GLU A 109 -12.34 -13.15 4.62
N LYS A 110 -12.53 -13.92 3.53
CA LYS A 110 -12.07 -15.30 3.36
C LYS A 110 -11.71 -15.54 1.90
N GLY A 111 -10.69 -16.38 1.66
CA GLY A 111 -10.29 -16.76 0.31
C GLY A 111 -8.83 -16.39 0.03
N GLU A 112 -8.58 -15.80 -1.13
CA GLU A 112 -7.24 -15.41 -1.55
C GLU A 112 -7.15 -13.99 -2.11
N VAL A 113 -5.98 -13.41 -1.92
CA VAL A 113 -5.47 -12.22 -2.62
C VAL A 113 -4.20 -12.65 -3.36
N ARG A 114 -4.08 -12.30 -4.63
CA ARG A 114 -2.98 -12.70 -5.50
C ARG A 114 -2.32 -11.48 -6.12
N LEU A 115 -1.02 -11.34 -5.92
CA LEU A 115 -0.16 -10.51 -6.74
C LEU A 115 0.42 -11.39 -7.86
N ALA A 116 0.18 -11.03 -9.10
CA ALA A 116 0.77 -11.63 -10.28
C ALA A 116 1.67 -10.62 -11.00
N PHE A 117 2.66 -11.14 -11.71
CA PHE A 117 3.58 -10.38 -12.54
C PHE A 117 3.64 -11.03 -13.92
N ALA A 118 3.56 -10.21 -14.96
CA ALA A 118 3.75 -10.61 -16.33
C ALA A 118 4.64 -9.58 -17.04
N THR A 119 5.30 -10.03 -18.09
CA THR A 119 5.98 -9.13 -19.01
C THR A 119 5.31 -9.20 -20.37
N ASP A 120 4.88 -8.07 -20.88
CA ASP A 120 4.18 -7.96 -22.14
C ASP A 120 5.04 -7.23 -23.18
N PRO A 121 5.04 -7.66 -24.45
CA PRO A 121 5.64 -6.86 -25.51
C PRO A 121 4.82 -5.59 -25.72
N GLY A 122 5.47 -4.43 -25.65
CA GLY A 122 4.86 -3.12 -25.92
C GLY A 122 5.56 -2.36 -27.05
N ALA A 123 4.92 -1.29 -27.51
CA ALA A 123 5.39 -0.49 -28.65
C ALA A 123 6.80 0.09 -28.45
N ASP A 124 7.14 0.43 -27.21
CA ASP A 124 8.41 1.09 -26.83
C ASP A 124 9.36 0.17 -26.02
N GLY A 125 9.10 -1.14 -25.99
CA GLY A 125 9.90 -2.11 -25.24
C GLY A 125 9.07 -3.11 -24.45
N GLN A 126 9.66 -3.73 -23.43
CA GLN A 126 8.98 -4.69 -22.57
C GLN A 126 8.20 -3.96 -21.47
N TRP A 127 6.89 -4.14 -21.44
CA TRP A 127 6.02 -3.63 -20.39
C TRP A 127 5.98 -4.62 -19.24
N LEU A 128 5.90 -4.11 -18.02
CA LEU A 128 5.76 -4.90 -16.81
C LEU A 128 4.34 -4.73 -16.30
N THR A 129 3.61 -5.83 -16.20
CA THR A 129 2.21 -5.83 -15.76
C THR A 129 2.14 -6.47 -14.39
N PHE A 130 1.72 -5.68 -13.39
CA PHE A 130 1.35 -6.18 -12.07
C PHE A 130 -0.16 -6.29 -11.99
N THR A 131 -0.66 -7.45 -11.55
CA THR A 131 -2.10 -7.67 -11.33
C THR A 131 -2.32 -8.02 -9.87
N VAL A 132 -3.19 -7.27 -9.19
CA VAL A 132 -3.72 -7.63 -7.88
C VAL A 132 -5.14 -8.14 -8.08
N SER A 133 -5.40 -9.37 -7.67
CA SER A 133 -6.72 -9.99 -7.73
C SER A 133 -7.13 -10.43 -6.33
N ASP A 134 -8.40 -10.27 -6.00
CA ASP A 134 -8.97 -10.68 -4.72
C ASP A 134 -10.29 -11.42 -4.91
N THR A 135 -10.73 -12.09 -3.85
CA THR A 135 -11.98 -12.86 -3.80
C THR A 135 -13.00 -12.22 -2.86
N GLY A 136 -12.83 -10.92 -2.59
CA GLY A 136 -13.67 -10.15 -1.70
C GLY A 136 -15.02 -9.79 -2.31
N VAL A 137 -15.66 -8.79 -1.70
CA VAL A 137 -17.01 -8.34 -2.08
C VAL A 137 -17.11 -7.77 -3.50
N GLY A 138 -15.97 -7.49 -4.14
CA GLY A 138 -15.90 -6.85 -5.45
C GLY A 138 -16.34 -5.38 -5.44
N ILE A 139 -16.31 -4.76 -6.61
CA ILE A 139 -16.76 -3.39 -6.83
C ILE A 139 -17.97 -3.45 -7.76
N ALA A 140 -19.07 -2.80 -7.38
CA ALA A 140 -20.24 -2.71 -8.25
C ALA A 140 -19.89 -1.96 -9.53
N GLU A 141 -20.43 -2.37 -10.68
CA GLU A 141 -20.07 -1.80 -11.99
C GLU A 141 -20.28 -0.28 -12.06
N SER A 142 -21.33 0.24 -11.41
CA SER A 142 -21.61 1.68 -11.30
C SER A 142 -20.59 2.48 -10.48
N GLU A 143 -19.72 1.79 -9.74
CA GLU A 143 -18.72 2.38 -8.85
C GLU A 143 -17.31 2.36 -9.46
N LEU A 144 -17.07 1.57 -10.53
CA LEU A 144 -15.73 1.35 -11.10
C LEU A 144 -15.06 2.64 -11.59
N ASP A 145 -15.80 3.55 -12.20
CA ASP A 145 -15.24 4.83 -12.64
C ASP A 145 -14.95 5.78 -11.47
N ARG A 146 -15.65 5.59 -10.35
CA ARG A 146 -15.66 6.50 -9.21
C ARG A 146 -14.65 6.13 -8.13
N VAL A 147 -14.21 4.87 -8.05
CA VAL A 147 -13.23 4.42 -7.03
C VAL A 147 -11.86 5.11 -7.13
N PHE A 148 -11.59 5.80 -8.23
CA PHE A 148 -10.39 6.62 -8.41
C PHE A 148 -10.65 8.14 -8.22
N GLU A 149 -11.89 8.56 -7.95
CA GLU A 149 -12.20 9.96 -7.63
C GLU A 149 -11.66 10.34 -6.25
N GLU A 150 -11.20 11.58 -6.12
CA GLU A 150 -10.73 12.09 -4.83
C GLU A 150 -11.83 12.05 -3.77
N PHE A 151 -11.46 11.67 -2.54
CA PHE A 151 -12.37 11.60 -1.38
C PHE A 151 -13.59 10.68 -1.57
N TYR A 152 -13.63 9.86 -2.62
CA TYR A 152 -14.71 8.95 -2.88
C TYR A 152 -14.55 7.66 -2.07
N GLN A 153 -15.63 7.24 -1.42
CA GLN A 153 -15.69 5.96 -0.73
C GLN A 153 -17.07 5.34 -0.95
N ILE A 154 -17.08 4.09 -1.40
CA ILE A 154 -18.32 3.32 -1.55
C ILE A 154 -18.97 3.18 -0.17
N ARG A 155 -20.22 3.66 -0.06
CA ARG A 155 -21.00 3.56 1.18
C ARG A 155 -21.55 2.13 1.34
N GLY A 156 -20.81 1.24 2.01
CA GLY A 156 -21.34 -0.08 2.42
C GLY A 156 -20.31 -1.18 2.75
N ALA A 157 -20.76 -2.11 3.61
CA ALA A 157 -20.21 -3.40 4.08
C ALA A 157 -19.13 -3.45 5.18
N HIS A 158 -18.02 -2.71 5.16
CA HIS A 158 -16.98 -2.82 6.21
C HIS A 158 -16.54 -1.46 6.76
N GLN A 159 -17.41 -0.82 7.53
CA GLN A 159 -16.96 0.13 8.54
C GLN A 159 -16.54 -0.69 9.77
N ARG A 160 -15.25 -1.05 9.87
CA ARG A 160 -14.71 -1.45 11.17
C ARG A 160 -14.58 -0.17 12.01
N PRO A 161 -15.09 -0.18 13.27
CA PRO A 161 -14.99 0.96 14.17
C PRO A 161 -13.54 1.33 14.49
#